data_AF-A0A4Q1F7V1-F1
#
_entry.id   AF-A0A4Q1F7V1-F1
#
_cell.length_a   1.000
_cell.length_b   1.000
_cell.length_c   1.000
_cell.angle_alpha   90.00
_cell.angle_beta   90.00
_cell.angle_gamma   90.00
#
_symmetry.space_group_name_H-M   'P 1'
#
loop_
_entity.id
_entity.type
_entity.pdbx_description
1 polymer ?
#
loop_
_entity_poly.entity_id
_entity_poly.type
_entity_poly.pdbx_seq_one_letter_code
_entity_poly.pdbx_strand_id
1 'polypeptide(L)'
;MTSLKLLSLFSNLLIFLRHRTKGNSINTFNKFEDIELALKKQWSGLFQRLLNENRLKQIETKRIDSLTNQFEDLKTAILTSITNTNERDVAKGVVKFRQLHEFIISLRIPSLSVILEENISWEYFFHKIVGIIDTIDVDEFPINRGKIIRMRTILIKDDLTFYELRQGREYLDDMSLDFEAFIHLPSETRKIIFDALAEMPHSMMNVRYRRENINQYMNRYSVDSNSIESTEENQDK
;
A
#
# COMPACT_ATOMS: atom_id res chain seq x y z
N MET A 1 27.67 8.60 4.15
CA MET A 1 27.05 9.34 3.02
C MET A 1 25.98 10.36 3.44
N THR A 2 25.54 10.38 4.72
CA THR A 2 24.51 11.28 5.27
C THR A 2 25.04 12.67 5.67
N SER A 3 26.28 12.76 6.16
CA SER A 3 26.91 14.01 6.60
C SER A 3 27.10 15.04 5.47
N LEU A 4 27.55 14.59 4.28
CA LEU A 4 27.75 15.47 3.11
C LEU A 4 26.45 16.08 2.57
N LYS A 5 25.34 15.33 2.61
CA LYS A 5 24.01 15.83 2.20
C LYS A 5 23.49 16.88 3.17
N LEU A 6 23.76 16.71 4.47
CA LEU A 6 23.36 17.65 5.51
C LEU A 6 24.13 18.98 5.38
N LEU A 7 25.42 18.88 5.05
CA LEU A 7 26.29 20.04 4.84
C LEU A 7 25.95 20.81 3.55
N SER A 8 25.57 20.10 2.47
CA SER A 8 25.12 20.76 1.23
C SER A 8 23.74 21.42 1.40
N LEU A 9 22.82 20.79 2.16
CA LEU A 9 21.54 21.39 2.52
C LEU A 9 21.72 22.68 3.33
N PHE A 10 22.65 22.68 4.29
CA PHE A 10 22.94 23.86 5.11
C PHE A 10 23.58 24.99 4.30
N SER A 11 24.51 24.66 3.40
CA SER A 11 25.12 25.63 2.48
C SER A 11 24.10 26.24 1.52
N ASN A 12 23.24 25.42 0.92
CA ASN A 12 22.19 25.88 0.02
C ASN A 12 21.14 26.74 0.75
N LEU A 13 20.84 26.45 2.02
CA LEU A 13 19.98 27.26 2.86
C LEU A 13 20.61 28.63 3.19
N LEU A 14 21.90 28.67 3.50
CA LEU A 14 22.62 29.93 3.74
C LEU A 14 22.62 30.81 2.48
N ILE A 15 22.83 30.22 1.31
CA ILE A 15 22.76 30.91 0.01
C ILE A 15 21.33 31.42 -0.24
N PHE A 16 20.31 30.59 0.02
CA PHE A 16 18.91 30.96 -0.12
C PHE A 16 18.51 32.13 0.81
N LEU A 17 18.91 32.09 2.07
CA LEU A 17 18.65 33.17 3.04
C LEU A 17 19.37 34.47 2.67
N ARG A 18 20.60 34.37 2.13
CA ARG A 18 21.39 35.53 1.67
C ARG A 18 20.73 36.23 0.48
N HIS A 19 20.07 35.49 -0.41
CA HIS A 19 19.34 36.04 -1.57
C HIS A 19 17.91 36.50 -1.26
N ARG A 20 17.36 36.20 -0.07
CA ARG A 20 15.98 36.54 0.32
C ARG A 20 15.85 37.78 1.22
N THR A 21 16.91 38.59 1.35
CA THR A 21 16.95 39.79 2.22
C THR A 21 15.92 40.88 1.88
N LYS A 22 15.22 40.77 0.74
CA LYS A 22 13.99 41.55 0.49
C LYS A 22 12.87 40.60 0.07
N GLY A 23 11.83 40.54 0.89
CA GLY A 23 10.48 40.35 0.35
C GLY A 23 9.73 39.04 0.63
N ASN A 24 10.03 38.25 1.68
CA ASN A 24 9.03 37.25 2.11
C ASN A 24 9.28 36.68 3.52
N SER A 25 8.80 37.38 4.55
CA SER A 25 8.12 36.76 5.69
C SER A 25 7.40 37.84 6.50
N ILE A 26 6.30 37.48 7.14
CA ILE A 26 5.48 38.30 8.06
C ILE A 26 6.31 38.95 9.19
N ASN A 27 7.57 38.59 9.36
CA ASN A 27 8.51 39.21 10.29
C ASN A 27 9.69 39.85 9.54
N THR A 28 9.83 41.17 9.64
CA THR A 28 11.03 41.91 9.20
C THR A 28 12.14 41.73 10.23
N PHE A 29 13.30 41.23 9.80
CA PHE A 29 14.47 41.10 10.66
C PHE A 29 15.39 42.32 10.47
N ASN A 30 15.66 43.04 11.55
CA ASN A 30 16.50 44.25 11.50
C ASN A 30 17.96 43.95 11.84
N LYS A 31 18.24 42.83 12.51
CA LYS A 31 19.59 42.39 12.87
C LYS A 31 19.81 40.92 12.52
N PHE A 32 21.07 40.57 12.25
CA PHE A 32 21.48 39.19 12.00
C PHE A 32 21.16 38.26 13.19
N GLU A 33 21.30 38.79 14.41
CA GLU A 33 20.97 38.10 15.67
C GLU A 33 19.50 37.63 15.70
N ASP A 34 18.57 38.42 15.16
CA ASP A 34 17.14 38.07 15.12
C ASP A 34 16.88 36.89 14.17
N ILE A 35 17.64 36.81 13.07
CA ILE A 35 17.59 35.70 12.11
C ILE A 35 18.11 34.43 12.78
N GLU A 36 19.23 34.53 13.51
CA GLU A 36 19.82 33.38 14.22
C GLU A 36 18.86 32.83 15.28
N LEU A 37 18.22 33.72 16.04
CA LEU A 37 17.29 33.36 17.11
C LEU A 37 16.01 32.73 16.54
N ALA A 38 15.49 33.28 15.44
CA ALA A 38 14.34 32.73 14.72
C ALA A 38 14.64 31.34 14.16
N LEU A 39 15.79 31.15 13.54
CA LEU A 39 16.23 29.84 13.03
C LEU A 39 16.41 28.85 14.19
N LYS A 40 17.12 29.20 15.26
CA LYS A 40 17.25 28.31 16.44
C LYS A 40 15.89 27.86 16.99
N LYS A 41 14.91 28.76 17.01
CA LYS A 41 13.54 28.43 17.45
C LYS A 41 12.79 27.52 16.47
N GLN A 42 12.85 27.80 15.17
CA GLN A 42 12.21 26.98 14.15
C GLN A 42 12.81 25.57 14.07
N TRP A 43 14.13 25.48 14.12
CA TRP A 43 14.85 24.22 14.06
C TRP A 43 14.64 23.39 15.32
N SER A 44 14.67 24.00 16.51
CA SER A 44 14.39 23.26 17.75
C SER A 44 12.95 22.71 17.78
N GLY A 45 11.97 23.47 17.31
CA GLY A 45 10.59 22.98 17.15
C GLY A 45 10.48 21.83 16.15
N LEU A 46 11.16 21.92 15.00
CA LEU A 46 11.17 20.86 13.99
C LEU A 46 11.86 19.58 14.50
N PHE A 47 13.00 19.72 15.19
CA PHE A 47 13.69 18.58 15.79
C PHE A 47 12.84 17.89 16.87
N GLN A 48 12.17 18.67 17.73
CA GLN A 48 11.27 18.11 18.75
C GLN A 48 10.13 17.33 18.11
N ARG A 49 9.54 17.85 17.02
CA ARG A 49 8.50 17.14 16.27
C ARG A 49 9.03 15.83 15.67
N LEU A 50 10.18 15.86 15.00
CA LEU A 50 10.79 14.66 14.40
C LEU A 50 11.13 13.60 15.45
N LEU A 51 11.64 14.01 16.62
CA LEU A 51 11.93 13.09 17.72
C LEU A 51 10.64 12.44 18.24
N ASN A 52 9.56 13.19 18.34
CA ASN A 52 8.27 12.66 18.77
C ASN A 52 7.68 11.69 17.74
N GLU A 53 7.74 12.03 16.44
CA GLU A 53 7.31 11.13 15.35
C GLU A 53 8.13 9.82 15.34
N ASN A 54 9.44 9.90 15.55
CA ASN A 54 10.30 8.71 15.63
C ASN A 54 9.93 7.84 16.86
N ARG A 55 9.71 8.46 18.03
CA ARG A 55 9.27 7.75 19.23
C ARG A 55 7.92 7.06 19.01
N LEU A 56 6.96 7.71 18.35
CA LEU A 56 5.66 7.11 18.04
C LEU A 56 5.81 5.91 17.11
N LYS A 57 6.61 6.02 16.04
CA LYS A 57 6.91 4.90 15.14
C LYS A 57 7.51 3.71 15.89
N GLN A 58 8.47 3.95 16.79
CA GLN A 58 9.07 2.88 17.58
C GLN A 58 8.07 2.19 18.50
N ILE A 59 7.12 2.94 19.09
CA ILE A 59 6.05 2.37 19.91
C ILE A 59 5.12 1.51 19.05
N GLU A 60 4.77 1.97 17.84
CA GLU A 60 3.98 1.19 16.90
C GLU A 60 4.69 -0.10 16.47
N THR A 61 5.97 -0.03 16.11
CA THR A 61 6.75 -1.24 15.77
C THR A 61 6.77 -2.24 16.91
N LYS A 62 7.04 -1.80 18.15
CA LYS A 62 7.01 -2.69 19.33
C LYS A 62 5.63 -3.30 19.58
N ARG A 63 4.55 -2.56 19.32
CA ARG A 63 3.18 -3.10 19.41
C ARG A 63 2.95 -4.17 18.34
N ILE A 64 3.40 -3.93 17.11
CA ILE A 64 3.33 -4.92 16.02
C ILE A 64 4.12 -6.17 16.40
N ASP A 65 5.35 -6.05 16.86
CA ASP A 65 6.18 -7.18 17.28
C ASP A 65 5.53 -7.99 18.41
N SER A 66 4.94 -7.31 19.39
CA SER A 66 4.20 -7.97 20.48
C SER A 66 2.97 -8.72 19.98
N LEU A 67 2.22 -8.15 19.03
CA LEU A 67 1.06 -8.82 18.42
C LEU A 67 1.49 -10.02 17.58
N THR A 68 2.60 -9.92 16.84
CA THR A 68 3.17 -11.03 16.07
C THR A 68 3.59 -12.19 16.97
N ASN A 69 4.25 -11.90 18.10
CA ASN A 69 4.62 -12.93 19.07
C ASN A 69 3.38 -13.61 19.68
N GLN A 70 2.36 -12.84 20.06
CA GLN A 70 1.09 -13.39 20.54
C GLN A 70 0.39 -14.25 19.48
N PHE A 71 0.51 -13.89 18.20
CA PHE A 71 -0.03 -14.67 17.10
C PHE A 71 0.70 -15.99 16.91
N GLU A 72 2.03 -16.02 16.98
CA GLU A 72 2.82 -17.25 16.91
C GLU A 72 2.59 -18.16 18.13
N ASP A 73 2.40 -17.59 19.32
CA ASP A 73 2.03 -18.35 20.52
C ASP A 73 0.63 -18.95 20.39
N LEU A 74 -0.35 -18.18 19.90
CA LEU A 74 -1.70 -18.68 19.63
C LEU A 74 -1.70 -19.80 18.57
N LYS A 75 -0.96 -19.59 17.49
CA LYS A 75 -0.75 -20.59 16.44
C LYS A 75 -0.14 -21.86 17.02
N THR A 76 0.87 -21.73 17.87
CA THR A 76 1.50 -22.89 18.54
C THR A 76 0.52 -23.60 19.46
N ALA A 77 -0.21 -22.87 20.31
CA ALA A 77 -1.19 -23.44 21.23
C ALA A 77 -2.31 -24.19 20.50
N ILE A 78 -2.85 -23.61 19.44
CA ILE A 78 -3.88 -24.24 18.58
C ILE A 78 -3.31 -25.50 17.90
N LEU A 79 -2.09 -25.42 17.35
CA LEU A 79 -1.47 -26.57 16.69
C LEU A 79 -1.14 -27.72 17.66
N THR A 80 -0.96 -27.41 18.95
CA THR A 80 -0.72 -28.43 20.00
C THR A 80 -1.99 -29.01 20.61
N SER A 81 -3.11 -28.27 20.60
CA SER A 81 -4.39 -28.75 21.15
C SER A 81 -5.16 -29.66 20.20
N ILE A 82 -4.80 -29.66 18.91
CA ILE A 82 -5.43 -30.46 17.87
C ILE A 82 -4.74 -31.84 17.77
N THR A 83 -5.42 -32.89 18.21
CA THR A 83 -4.96 -34.29 18.14
C THR A 83 -5.15 -34.94 16.77
N ASN A 84 -5.99 -34.36 15.90
CA ASN A 84 -6.34 -34.90 14.59
C ASN A 84 -5.56 -34.16 13.47
N THR A 85 -4.79 -34.88 12.64
CA THR A 85 -3.92 -34.28 11.62
C THR A 85 -4.69 -33.42 10.62
N ASN A 86 -5.93 -33.80 10.28
CA ASN A 86 -6.79 -33.04 9.36
C ASN A 86 -7.21 -31.68 9.93
N GLU A 87 -7.63 -31.62 11.19
CA GLU A 87 -8.00 -30.36 11.85
C GLU A 87 -6.79 -29.43 11.97
N ARG A 88 -5.60 -30.00 12.17
CA ARG A 88 -4.35 -29.24 12.26
C ARG A 88 -4.00 -28.60 10.91
N ASP A 89 -4.18 -29.35 9.82
CA ASP A 89 -3.93 -28.84 8.47
C ASP A 89 -4.99 -27.82 8.03
N VAL A 90 -6.25 -27.98 8.45
CA VAL A 90 -7.29 -26.95 8.32
C VAL A 90 -6.90 -25.68 9.07
N ALA A 91 -6.49 -25.78 10.33
CA ALA A 91 -6.09 -24.62 11.13
C ALA A 91 -4.89 -23.88 10.52
N LYS A 92 -3.88 -24.61 10.04
CA LYS A 92 -2.76 -24.02 9.27
C LYS A 92 -3.24 -23.35 7.99
N GLY A 93 -4.18 -23.99 7.29
CA GLY A 93 -4.79 -23.47 6.07
C GLY A 93 -5.52 -22.16 6.32
N VAL A 94 -6.35 -22.07 7.35
CA VAL A 94 -7.06 -20.84 7.73
C VAL A 94 -6.09 -19.69 7.98
N VAL A 95 -4.98 -19.93 8.68
CA VAL A 95 -3.96 -18.89 8.91
C VAL A 95 -3.26 -18.49 7.61
N LYS A 96 -2.83 -19.47 6.81
CA LYS A 96 -2.05 -19.24 5.58
C LYS A 96 -2.87 -18.53 4.50
N PHE A 97 -4.07 -19.03 4.22
CA PHE A 97 -4.87 -18.59 3.06
C PHE A 97 -5.82 -17.44 3.37
N ARG A 98 -5.70 -16.80 4.54
CA ARG A 98 -6.55 -15.65 4.91
C ARG A 98 -6.48 -14.51 3.89
N GLN A 99 -5.26 -14.13 3.49
CA GLN A 99 -5.08 -13.02 2.55
C GLN A 99 -5.62 -13.37 1.16
N LEU A 100 -5.38 -14.61 0.73
CA LEU A 100 -5.91 -15.14 -0.52
C LEU A 100 -7.45 -15.13 -0.54
N HIS A 101 -8.07 -15.60 0.54
CA HIS A 101 -9.52 -15.59 0.70
C HIS A 101 -10.09 -14.17 0.64
N GLU A 102 -9.51 -13.23 1.40
CA GLU A 102 -9.91 -11.82 1.37
C GLU A 102 -9.78 -11.23 -0.05
N PHE A 103 -8.70 -11.56 -0.77
CA PHE A 103 -8.49 -11.16 -2.16
C PHE A 103 -9.59 -11.74 -3.07
N ILE A 104 -9.83 -13.05 -3.05
CA ILE A 104 -10.82 -13.72 -3.90
C ILE A 104 -12.22 -13.15 -3.68
N ILE A 105 -12.65 -12.99 -2.43
CA ILE A 105 -13.97 -12.41 -2.11
C ILE A 105 -14.06 -10.95 -2.58
N SER A 106 -12.96 -10.20 -2.48
CA SER A 106 -12.95 -8.80 -2.88
C SER A 106 -13.15 -8.58 -4.38
N LEU A 107 -12.84 -9.58 -5.21
CA LEU A 107 -13.10 -9.57 -6.64
C LEU A 107 -14.58 -9.74 -6.99
N ARG A 108 -15.45 -10.10 -6.01
CA ARG A 108 -16.90 -10.24 -6.19
C ARG A 108 -17.29 -11.14 -7.37
N ILE A 109 -16.55 -12.23 -7.54
CA ILE A 109 -16.81 -13.19 -8.60
C ILE A 109 -18.16 -13.90 -8.41
N PRO A 110 -18.89 -14.24 -9.50
CA PRO A 110 -20.26 -14.76 -9.41
C PRO A 110 -20.36 -16.14 -8.77
N SER A 111 -19.35 -16.99 -8.95
CA SER A 111 -19.32 -18.33 -8.35
C SER A 111 -17.93 -18.70 -7.86
N LEU A 112 -17.86 -19.06 -6.57
CA LEU A 112 -16.67 -19.61 -5.92
C LEU A 112 -16.55 -21.14 -6.08
N SER A 113 -17.61 -21.80 -6.58
CA SER A 113 -17.66 -23.27 -6.68
C SER A 113 -16.50 -23.83 -7.49
N VAL A 114 -16.10 -23.15 -8.56
CA VAL A 114 -15.00 -23.56 -9.44
C VAL A 114 -13.67 -23.65 -8.69
N ILE A 115 -13.40 -22.71 -7.77
CA ILE A 115 -12.16 -22.71 -6.97
C ILE A 115 -12.19 -23.83 -5.91
N LEU A 116 -13.37 -24.12 -5.38
CA LEU A 116 -13.54 -25.11 -4.31
C LEU A 116 -13.58 -26.54 -4.83
N GLU A 117 -14.04 -26.78 -6.05
CA GLU A 117 -14.28 -28.11 -6.62
C GLU A 117 -13.24 -28.53 -7.66
N GLU A 118 -12.75 -27.59 -8.48
CA GLU A 118 -11.83 -27.91 -9.57
C GLU A 118 -10.37 -27.61 -9.19
N ASN A 119 -9.44 -28.14 -9.99
CA ASN A 119 -8.03 -27.80 -9.91
C ASN A 119 -7.66 -26.92 -11.10
N ILE A 120 -7.80 -25.61 -10.91
CA ILE A 120 -7.51 -24.61 -11.93
C ILE A 120 -6.19 -23.90 -11.61
N SER A 121 -5.46 -23.48 -12.65
CA SER A 121 -4.27 -22.65 -12.46
C SER A 121 -4.64 -21.20 -12.15
N TRP A 122 -3.70 -20.49 -11.54
CA TRP A 122 -3.82 -19.04 -11.29
C TRP A 122 -4.13 -18.26 -12.58
N GLU A 123 -3.42 -18.54 -13.67
CA GLU A 123 -3.64 -17.85 -14.96
C GLU A 123 -5.07 -18.04 -15.48
N TYR A 124 -5.62 -19.26 -15.36
CA TYR A 124 -6.98 -19.54 -15.78
C TYR A 124 -7.99 -18.79 -14.91
N PHE A 125 -7.80 -18.81 -13.59
CA PHE A 125 -8.62 -18.03 -12.66
C PHE A 125 -8.60 -16.53 -13.00
N PHE A 126 -7.40 -15.96 -13.10
CA PHE A 126 -7.19 -14.53 -13.26
C PHE A 126 -7.71 -14.00 -14.61
N HIS A 127 -7.44 -14.70 -15.71
CA HIS A 127 -7.81 -14.24 -17.04
C HIS A 127 -9.20 -14.69 -17.48
N LYS A 128 -9.65 -15.91 -17.12
CA LYS A 128 -10.91 -16.47 -17.64
C LYS A 128 -12.08 -16.32 -16.68
N ILE A 129 -11.85 -16.45 -15.39
CA ILE A 129 -12.93 -16.34 -14.39
C ILE A 129 -13.15 -14.88 -14.01
N VAL A 130 -12.07 -14.16 -13.68
CA VAL A 130 -12.17 -12.74 -13.28
C VAL A 130 -12.24 -11.81 -14.51
N GLY A 131 -11.67 -12.23 -15.65
CA GLY A 131 -11.68 -11.47 -16.90
C GLY A 131 -10.62 -10.37 -16.95
N ILE A 132 -9.53 -10.51 -16.20
CA ILE A 132 -8.44 -9.52 -16.21
C ILE A 132 -7.61 -9.72 -17.47
N ILE A 133 -7.39 -8.66 -18.25
CA ILE A 133 -6.61 -8.68 -19.48
C ILE A 133 -5.22 -8.07 -19.31
N ASP A 134 -5.05 -7.16 -18.35
CA ASP A 134 -3.81 -6.43 -18.16
C ASP A 134 -3.64 -5.97 -16.71
N THR A 135 -2.39 -5.78 -16.30
CA THR A 135 -1.98 -5.34 -14.97
C THR A 135 -0.99 -4.20 -15.09
N ILE A 136 -1.34 -3.05 -14.53
CA ILE A 136 -0.50 -1.85 -14.53
C ILE A 136 0.05 -1.61 -13.13
N ASP A 137 1.37 -1.46 -13.02
CA ASP A 137 2.00 -0.92 -11.82
C ASP A 137 2.06 0.62 -11.91
N VAL A 138 1.51 1.29 -10.91
CA VAL A 138 1.45 2.75 -10.85
C VAL A 138 2.83 3.36 -10.57
N ASP A 139 3.76 2.60 -9.98
CA ASP A 139 5.14 3.04 -9.77
C ASP A 139 5.89 3.23 -11.11
N GLU A 140 5.40 2.65 -12.21
CA GLU A 140 5.94 2.84 -13.57
C GLU A 140 5.47 4.14 -14.24
N PHE A 141 4.47 4.84 -13.66
CA PHE A 141 3.99 6.12 -14.18
C PHE A 141 4.56 7.30 -13.37
N PRO A 142 5.12 8.33 -14.03
CA PRO A 142 5.59 9.55 -13.37
C PRO A 142 4.40 10.44 -12.99
N ILE A 143 3.50 9.96 -12.12
CA ILE A 143 2.43 10.80 -11.57
C ILE A 143 3.05 11.71 -10.51
N ASN A 144 3.04 13.01 -10.77
CA ASN A 144 3.66 14.00 -9.91
C ASN A 144 3.04 13.93 -8.49
N ARG A 145 3.88 13.66 -7.49
CA ARG A 145 3.50 13.20 -6.13
C ARG A 145 2.91 14.31 -5.24
N GLY A 146 1.92 15.05 -5.74
CA GLY A 146 1.20 16.09 -5.00
C GLY A 146 0.00 15.60 -4.20
N LYS A 147 -0.61 14.47 -4.61
CA LYS A 147 -1.68 13.79 -3.88
C LYS A 147 -1.24 12.36 -3.62
N ILE A 148 -1.35 11.92 -2.36
CA ILE A 148 -0.97 10.58 -1.91
C ILE A 148 -1.89 9.56 -2.59
N ILE A 149 -1.52 9.13 -3.80
CA ILE A 149 -2.15 8.01 -4.48
C ILE A 149 -1.69 6.76 -3.73
N ARG A 150 -2.61 6.19 -2.92
CA ARG A 150 -2.35 4.97 -2.13
C ARG A 150 -2.49 3.68 -2.95
N MET A 151 -2.76 3.77 -4.25
CA MET A 151 -2.83 2.62 -5.15
C MET A 151 -1.46 2.38 -5.78
N ARG A 152 -1.09 1.10 -5.86
CA ARG A 152 0.16 0.66 -6.49
C ARG A 152 -0.11 -0.21 -7.71
N THR A 153 -1.22 -0.96 -7.75
CA THR A 153 -1.52 -1.83 -8.90
C THR A 153 -2.95 -1.63 -9.38
N ILE A 154 -3.14 -1.66 -10.70
CA ILE A 154 -4.44 -1.61 -11.36
C ILE A 154 -4.62 -2.89 -12.19
N LEU A 155 -5.74 -3.58 -12.01
CA LEU A 155 -6.12 -4.76 -12.80
C LEU A 155 -7.23 -4.37 -13.76
N ILE A 156 -6.96 -4.45 -15.06
CA ILE A 156 -7.89 -4.05 -16.12
C ILE A 156 -8.67 -5.26 -16.59
N LYS A 157 -9.99 -5.13 -16.62
CA LYS A 157 -10.88 -6.15 -17.19
C LYS A 157 -11.07 -5.97 -18.71
N ASP A 158 -11.55 -7.02 -19.35
CA ASP A 158 -11.98 -7.07 -20.76
C ASP A 158 -12.94 -5.95 -21.19
N ASP A 159 -13.87 -5.57 -20.30
CA ASP A 159 -14.83 -4.47 -20.48
C ASP A 159 -14.24 -3.08 -20.20
N LEU A 160 -12.93 -2.98 -20.01
CA LEU A 160 -12.18 -1.77 -19.66
C LEU A 160 -12.57 -1.14 -18.31
N THR A 161 -13.35 -1.85 -17.49
CA THR A 161 -13.48 -1.54 -16.06
C THR A 161 -12.28 -2.11 -15.30
N PHE A 162 -12.06 -1.71 -14.05
CA PHE A 162 -10.82 -2.09 -13.37
C PHE A 162 -10.95 -2.25 -11.86
N TYR A 163 -9.95 -2.90 -11.26
CA TYR A 163 -9.74 -2.98 -9.83
C TYR A 163 -8.51 -2.16 -9.43
N GLU A 164 -8.62 -1.40 -8.35
CA GLU A 164 -7.50 -0.70 -7.71
C GLU A 164 -7.00 -1.51 -6.51
N LEU A 165 -5.68 -1.72 -6.42
CA LEU A 165 -5.01 -2.33 -5.29
C LEU A 165 -4.05 -1.36 -4.64
N ARG A 166 -3.93 -1.45 -3.31
CA ARG A 166 -2.93 -0.68 -2.56
C ARG A 166 -1.55 -1.31 -2.60
N GLN A 167 -1.51 -2.61 -2.85
CA GLN A 167 -0.31 -3.43 -2.90
C GLN A 167 0.31 -3.37 -4.31
N GLY A 168 1.63 -3.49 -4.38
CA GLY A 168 2.38 -3.55 -5.64
C GLY A 168 2.28 -4.93 -6.30
N ARG A 169 2.95 -5.10 -7.44
CA ARG A 169 2.92 -6.34 -8.22
C ARG A 169 3.37 -7.58 -7.46
N GLU A 170 4.37 -7.44 -6.58
CA GLU A 170 4.89 -8.52 -5.72
C GLU A 170 3.77 -9.23 -4.93
N TYR A 171 2.75 -8.49 -4.50
CA TYR A 171 1.62 -9.07 -3.78
C TYR A 171 0.80 -10.02 -4.65
N LEU A 172 0.67 -9.75 -5.95
CA LEU A 172 -0.02 -10.66 -6.87
C LEU A 172 0.79 -11.93 -7.10
N ASP A 173 2.11 -11.82 -7.14
CA ASP A 173 3.01 -12.97 -7.26
C ASP A 173 2.88 -13.87 -6.02
N ASP A 174 2.90 -13.29 -4.81
CA ASP A 174 2.64 -14.03 -3.57
C ASP A 174 1.26 -14.70 -3.57
N MET A 175 0.22 -13.99 -4.00
CA MET A 175 -1.14 -14.55 -4.12
C MET A 175 -1.21 -15.69 -5.13
N SER A 176 -0.44 -15.64 -6.22
CA SER A 176 -0.39 -16.72 -7.20
C SER A 176 0.19 -18.01 -6.59
N LEU A 177 1.26 -17.89 -5.79
CA LEU A 177 1.87 -19.02 -5.10
C LEU A 177 0.92 -19.60 -4.04
N ASP A 178 0.25 -18.74 -3.28
CA ASP A 178 -0.73 -19.18 -2.29
C ASP A 178 -1.95 -19.83 -2.95
N PHE A 179 -2.41 -19.32 -4.09
CA PHE A 179 -3.52 -19.91 -4.85
C PHE A 179 -3.18 -21.30 -5.36
N GLU A 180 -2.00 -21.47 -5.97
CA GLU A 180 -1.53 -22.78 -6.41
C GLU A 180 -1.42 -23.75 -5.23
N ALA A 181 -0.86 -23.31 -4.10
CA ALA A 181 -0.80 -24.14 -2.90
C ALA A 181 -2.19 -24.49 -2.34
N PHE A 182 -3.16 -23.57 -2.43
CA PHE A 182 -4.53 -23.80 -1.98
C PHE A 182 -5.27 -24.79 -2.86
N ILE A 183 -5.15 -24.67 -4.19
CA ILE A 183 -5.81 -25.55 -5.15
C ILE A 183 -5.33 -27.00 -5.00
N HIS A 184 -4.07 -27.24 -4.61
CA HIS A 184 -3.58 -28.61 -4.40
C HIS A 184 -4.11 -29.28 -3.11
N LEU A 185 -4.84 -28.56 -2.26
CA LEU A 185 -5.51 -29.18 -1.11
C LEU A 185 -6.74 -29.99 -1.54
N PRO A 186 -7.12 -31.03 -0.77
CA PRO A 186 -8.36 -31.75 -1.00
C PRO A 186 -9.57 -30.80 -0.99
N SER A 187 -10.52 -31.00 -1.92
CA SER A 187 -11.73 -30.19 -2.05
C SER A 187 -12.47 -29.99 -0.72
N GLU A 188 -12.64 -31.05 0.07
CA GLU A 188 -13.30 -30.96 1.38
C GLU A 188 -12.52 -30.07 2.37
N THR A 189 -11.19 -30.15 2.37
CA THR A 189 -10.34 -29.26 3.18
C THR A 189 -10.46 -27.81 2.72
N ARG A 190 -10.50 -27.56 1.39
CA ARG A 190 -10.68 -26.21 0.83
C ARG A 190 -11.99 -25.59 1.29
N LYS A 191 -13.09 -26.34 1.21
CA LYS A 191 -14.43 -25.89 1.66
C LYS A 191 -14.42 -25.51 3.14
N ILE A 192 -13.93 -26.39 4.01
CA ILE A 192 -13.87 -26.13 5.45
C ILE A 192 -13.04 -24.88 5.76
N ILE A 193 -11.88 -24.70 5.10
CA ILE A 193 -11.05 -23.50 5.28
C ILE A 193 -11.80 -22.25 4.82
N PHE A 194 -12.46 -22.31 3.68
CA PHE A 194 -13.19 -21.17 3.11
C PHE A 194 -14.38 -20.77 3.98
N ASP A 195 -15.15 -21.75 4.47
CA ASP A 195 -16.27 -21.52 5.38
C ASP A 195 -15.79 -20.92 6.70
N ALA A 196 -14.71 -21.46 7.29
CA ALA A 196 -14.13 -20.91 8.51
C ALA A 196 -13.63 -19.47 8.34
N LEU A 197 -13.08 -19.13 7.18
CA LEU A 197 -12.61 -17.78 6.86
C LEU A 197 -13.77 -16.80 6.57
N ALA A 198 -14.88 -17.27 6.01
CA ALA A 198 -16.06 -16.46 5.75
C ALA A 198 -16.72 -15.95 7.05
N GLU A 199 -16.64 -16.72 8.14
CA GLU A 199 -17.14 -16.33 9.47
C GLU A 199 -16.25 -15.28 10.15
N MET A 200 -15.01 -15.10 9.70
CA MET A 200 -14.08 -14.15 10.30
C MET A 200 -14.36 -12.71 9.85
N PRO A 201 -14.12 -11.71 10.73
CA PRO A 201 -14.20 -10.31 10.34
C PRO A 201 -13.13 -10.02 9.28
N HIS A 202 -13.58 -9.56 8.12
CA HIS A 202 -12.73 -9.24 7.00
C HIS A 202 -11.97 -7.94 7.29
N SER A 203 -10.65 -7.95 7.11
CA SER A 203 -9.86 -6.72 7.17
C SER A 203 -10.28 -5.78 6.04
N MET A 204 -10.16 -4.46 6.25
CA MET A 204 -10.61 -3.45 5.29
C MET A 204 -10.11 -3.76 3.86
N MET A 205 -11.06 -3.84 2.91
CA MET A 205 -10.82 -4.32 1.54
C MET A 205 -9.63 -3.65 0.86
N ASN A 206 -8.67 -4.49 0.44
CA ASN A 206 -7.47 -4.08 -0.29
C ASN A 206 -7.70 -3.84 -1.78
N VAL A 207 -8.85 -4.31 -2.30
CA VAL A 207 -9.24 -4.22 -3.70
C VAL A 207 -10.50 -3.37 -3.82
N ARG A 208 -10.48 -2.38 -4.72
CA ARG A 208 -11.63 -1.52 -5.01
C ARG A 208 -12.04 -1.66 -6.47
N TYR A 209 -13.24 -2.16 -6.70
CA TYR A 209 -13.81 -2.19 -8.05
C TYR A 209 -14.26 -0.81 -8.52
N ARG A 210 -13.94 -0.47 -9.77
CA ARG A 210 -14.32 0.76 -10.45
C ARG A 210 -15.03 0.42 -11.75
N ARG A 211 -16.32 0.81 -11.81
CA ARG A 211 -17.15 0.64 -13.01
C ARG A 211 -16.95 1.77 -14.04
N GLU A 212 -15.84 2.49 -13.98
CA GLU A 212 -15.50 3.54 -14.93
C GLU A 212 -14.45 3.04 -15.92
N ASN A 213 -14.41 3.63 -17.11
CA ASN A 213 -13.44 3.23 -18.12
C ASN A 213 -12.02 3.67 -17.71
N ILE A 214 -11.06 2.75 -17.76
CA ILE A 214 -9.68 3.01 -17.33
C ILE A 214 -9.04 4.19 -18.07
N ASN A 215 -9.29 4.35 -19.38
CA ASN A 215 -8.69 5.46 -20.15
C ASN A 215 -9.22 6.82 -19.69
N GLN A 216 -10.52 6.91 -19.39
CA GLN A 216 -11.12 8.14 -18.85
C GLN A 216 -10.61 8.45 -17.44
N TYR A 217 -10.37 7.41 -16.64
CA TYR A 217 -9.76 7.54 -15.33
C TYR A 217 -8.33 8.09 -15.44
N MET A 218 -7.46 7.44 -16.22
CA MET A 218 -6.06 7.83 -16.40
C MET A 218 -5.95 9.25 -16.98
N ASN A 219 -6.80 9.60 -17.95
CA ASN A 219 -6.80 10.94 -18.56
C ASN A 219 -7.03 12.05 -17.52
N ARG A 220 -7.95 11.87 -16.57
CA ARG A 220 -8.20 12.88 -15.51
C ARG A 220 -6.96 13.14 -14.66
N TYR A 221 -6.17 12.11 -14.36
CA TYR A 221 -4.94 12.27 -13.60
C TYR A 221 -3.76 12.78 -14.45
N SER A 222 -3.79 12.58 -15.78
CA SER A 222 -2.79 13.15 -16.70
C SER A 222 -3.05 14.62 -17.05
N VAL A 223 -4.31 15.08 -17.06
CA VAL A 223 -4.67 16.46 -17.40
C VAL A 223 -4.38 17.42 -16.24
N ASP A 224 -4.57 16.97 -14.99
CA ASP A 224 -4.17 17.72 -13.79
C ASP A 224 -2.65 18.04 -13.76
N SER A 225 -1.82 17.27 -14.47
CA SER A 225 -0.38 17.53 -14.63
C SER A 225 -0.07 18.68 -15.61
N ASN A 226 -0.80 18.78 -16.73
CA ASN A 226 -0.52 19.79 -17.78
C ASN A 226 -1.10 21.18 -17.45
N SER A 227 -2.13 21.25 -16.60
CA SER A 227 -2.67 22.53 -16.13
C SER A 227 -1.74 23.27 -15.16
N ILE A 228 -0.70 22.61 -14.63
CA ILE A 228 0.28 23.26 -13.75
C ILE A 228 1.43 23.87 -14.57
N GLU A 229 1.94 23.16 -15.59
CA GLU A 229 3.01 23.66 -16.47
C GLU A 229 2.59 24.86 -17.34
N SER A 230 1.33 24.90 -17.79
CA SER A 230 0.81 26.03 -18.60
C SER A 230 0.63 27.35 -17.83
N THR A 231 0.75 27.32 -16.49
CA THR A 231 0.73 28.53 -15.66
C THR A 231 2.14 29.13 -15.45
N GLU A 232 3.20 28.37 -15.67
CA GLU A 232 4.59 28.85 -15.52
C GLU A 232 5.14 29.48 -16.83
N GLU A 233 4.69 29.06 -18.01
CA GLU A 233 5.14 29.67 -19.29
C GLU A 233 4.49 31.02 -19.63
N ASN A 234 3.45 31.45 -18.91
CA ASN A 234 2.78 32.74 -19.15
C ASN A 234 3.20 33.87 -18.20
N GLN A 235 4.27 33.70 -17.42
CA GLN A 235 4.86 34.76 -16.58
C GLN A 235 6.14 35.39 -17.15
N ASP A 236 6.68 34.88 -18.27
CA ASP A 236 7.85 35.44 -18.95
C ASP A 236 7.49 36.00 -20.36
N LYS A 237 6.45 36.83 -20.43
CA LYS A 237 6.22 37.78 -21.55
C LYS A 237 5.75 39.14 -21.07
#